data_AF-A0A8X7VPU2-F1
#
_entry.id   AF-A0A8X7VPU2-F1
#
_cell.length_a   1.000
_cell.length_b   1.000
_cell.length_c   1.000
_cell.angle_alpha   90.00
_cell.angle_beta   90.00
_cell.angle_gamma   90.00
#
_symmetry.space_group_name_H-M   'P 1'
#
loop_
_entity.id
_entity.type
_entity.pdbx_description
1 polymer ?
#
loop_
_entity_poly.entity_id
_entity_poly.type
_entity_poly.pdbx_seq_one_letter_code
_entity_poly.pdbx_strand_id
1 'polypeptide(L)'
;MQHNKSKTDDGTFYGAKITGGGSGGTVWVIGHNSLRSSQQILKIQQRYKAATGYLPLIFEVSSPGAGKFGYLRIRRRICLSDSTH
;
A
#
# COMPACT_ATOMS: atom_id res chain seq x y z
N MET A 1 -16.78 -14.25 15.65
CA MET A 1 -16.57 -13.26 14.57
C MET A 1 -16.76 -13.96 13.23
N GLN A 2 -17.93 -13.80 12.60
CA GLN A 2 -18.15 -14.32 11.25
C GLN A 2 -17.42 -13.40 10.26
N HIS A 3 -16.36 -13.91 9.64
CA HIS A 3 -15.81 -13.29 8.43
C HIS A 3 -16.79 -13.55 7.30
N ASN A 4 -17.63 -12.56 7.00
CA ASN A 4 -18.45 -12.57 5.80
C ASN A 4 -17.50 -12.48 4.60
N LYS A 5 -17.17 -13.63 4.01
CA LYS A 5 -16.43 -13.71 2.75
C LYS A 5 -17.36 -13.11 1.70
N SER A 6 -17.05 -11.89 1.22
CA SER A 6 -17.83 -11.25 0.17
C SER A 6 -17.80 -12.16 -1.07
N LYS A 7 -18.93 -12.83 -1.33
CA LYS A 7 -19.15 -13.57 -2.58
C LYS A 7 -19.40 -12.56 -3.70
N THR A 8 -18.34 -11.97 -4.21
CA THR A 8 -18.38 -11.24 -5.48
C THR A 8 -17.06 -11.47 -6.18
N ASP A 9 -17.12 -12.16 -7.31
CA ASP A 9 -16.06 -12.41 -8.29
C ASP A 9 -15.59 -11.13 -9.01
N ASP A 10 -15.71 -9.99 -8.31
CA ASP A 10 -15.85 -8.63 -8.82
C ASP A 10 -15.19 -7.60 -7.87
N GLY A 11 -14.57 -8.08 -6.79
CA GLY A 11 -13.86 -7.23 -5.83
C GLY A 11 -12.53 -6.78 -6.41
N THR A 12 -12.35 -5.46 -6.59
CA THR A 12 -11.07 -4.93 -7.11
C THR A 12 -9.96 -4.86 -6.06
N PHE A 13 -10.29 -5.06 -4.78
CA PHE A 13 -9.35 -5.07 -3.68
C PHE A 13 -9.04 -6.49 -3.21
N TYR A 14 -7.77 -6.80 -3.04
CA TYR A 14 -7.29 -8.05 -2.47
C TYR A 14 -7.35 -8.06 -0.94
N GLY A 15 -7.24 -6.88 -0.32
CA GLY A 15 -7.31 -6.75 1.13
C GLY A 15 -6.99 -5.36 1.64
N ALA A 16 -7.19 -5.16 2.94
CA ALA A 16 -6.88 -3.92 3.63
C ALA A 16 -6.41 -4.18 5.06
N LYS A 17 -5.60 -3.28 5.62
CA LYS A 17 -5.11 -3.34 6.99
C LYS A 17 -4.81 -1.95 7.54
N ILE A 18 -5.04 -1.74 8.84
CA ILE A 18 -4.57 -0.52 9.53
C ILE A 18 -3.03 -0.48 9.57
N THR A 19 -2.45 0.70 9.45
CA THR A 19 -0.99 0.90 9.58
C THR A 19 -0.68 1.81 10.78
N GLY A 20 0.42 1.51 11.48
CA GLY A 20 0.79 2.19 12.74
C GLY A 20 0.30 1.46 13.99
N GLY A 21 0.22 2.20 15.11
CA GLY A 21 -0.10 1.64 16.45
C GLY A 21 -1.58 1.38 16.75
N GLY A 22 -2.51 1.80 15.88
CA GLY A 22 -3.96 1.71 16.11
C GLY A 22 -4.55 2.98 16.74
N SER A 23 -5.83 2.91 17.15
CA SER A 23 -6.64 4.04 17.67
C SER A 23 -6.95 5.16 16.67
N GLY A 24 -6.81 4.88 15.38
CA GLY A 24 -7.00 5.83 14.29
C GLY A 24 -5.91 5.67 13.23
N GLY A 25 -5.67 6.73 12.46
CA GLY A 25 -4.57 6.78 11.49
C GLY A 25 -4.97 6.32 10.09
N THR A 26 -4.09 5.56 9.45
CA THR A 26 -4.19 5.22 8.03
C THR A 26 -4.57 3.76 7.83
N VAL A 27 -5.43 3.52 6.83
CA VAL A 27 -5.72 2.18 6.33
C VAL A 27 -5.01 2.00 5.00
N TRP A 28 -4.23 0.94 4.90
CA TRP A 28 -3.61 0.50 3.66
C TRP A 28 -4.54 -0.47 2.94
N VAL A 29 -4.82 -0.21 1.65
CA VAL A 29 -5.65 -1.05 0.80
C VAL A 29 -4.82 -1.52 -0.39
N ILE A 30 -4.90 -2.81 -0.73
CA ILE A 30 -4.23 -3.38 -1.90
C ILE A 30 -5.31 -3.88 -2.86
N GLY A 31 -5.16 -3.55 -4.14
CA GLY A 31 -6.06 -4.00 -5.20
C GLY A 31 -5.44 -3.84 -6.58
N HIS A 32 -6.26 -4.09 -7.61
CA HIS A 32 -5.88 -3.82 -8.99
C HIS A 32 -5.61 -2.33 -9.20
N ASN A 33 -4.58 -2.01 -9.97
CA ASN A 33 -4.38 -0.65 -10.48
C ASN A 33 -5.37 -0.41 -11.64
N SER A 34 -6.59 -0.02 -11.29
CA SER A 34 -7.68 0.16 -12.26
C SER A 34 -8.57 1.33 -11.86
N LEU A 35 -9.23 1.94 -12.86
CA LEU A 35 -10.20 3.01 -12.63
C LEU A 35 -11.33 2.57 -11.69
N ARG A 36 -11.78 1.32 -11.81
CA ARG A 36 -12.82 0.74 -10.95
C ARG A 36 -12.39 0.71 -9.49
N SER A 37 -11.12 0.39 -9.22
CA SER A 37 -10.54 0.41 -7.86
C SER A 37 -10.53 1.82 -7.28
N SER A 38 -10.05 2.82 -8.02
CA SER A 38 -10.04 4.22 -7.58
C SER A 38 -11.46 4.72 -7.29
N GLN A 39 -12.43 4.39 -8.15
CA GLN A 39 -13.84 4.72 -7.91
C GLN A 39 -14.40 4.06 -6.63
N GLN A 40 -13.98 2.82 -6.33
CA GLN A 40 -14.37 2.16 -5.08
C GLN A 40 -13.72 2.82 -3.85
N ILE A 41 -12.46 3.27 -3.92
CA ILE A 41 -11.82 4.06 -2.84
C ILE A 41 -12.60 5.36 -2.59
N LEU A 42 -12.99 6.09 -3.64
CA LEU A 42 -13.78 7.32 -3.51
C LEU A 42 -15.15 7.05 -2.86
N LYS A 43 -15.81 5.93 -3.19
CA LYS A 43 -17.06 5.52 -2.52
C LYS A 43 -16.86 5.24 -1.04
N ILE A 44 -15.74 4.60 -0.66
CA ILE A 44 -15.39 4.35 0.74
C ILE A 44 -15.17 5.67 1.48
N GLN A 45 -14.43 6.60 0.88
CA GLN A 45 -14.16 7.94 1.43
C GLN A 45 -15.46 8.70 1.73
N GLN A 46 -16.40 8.72 0.77
CA GLN A 46 -17.68 9.41 0.96
C GLN A 46 -18.56 8.73 2.02
N ARG A 47 -18.59 7.39 2.06
CA ARG A 47 -19.30 6.65 3.11
C ARG A 47 -18.72 6.94 4.49
N TYR A 48 -17.39 7.01 4.61
CA TYR A 48 -16.72 7.37 5.87
C TYR A 48 -17.07 8.80 6.31
N LYS A 49 -17.06 9.76 5.38
CA LYS A 49 -17.49 11.14 5.64
C LYS A 49 -18.94 11.20 6.12
N ALA A 50 -19.86 10.51 5.44
CA ALA A 50 -21.26 10.48 5.83
C ALA A 50 -21.46 9.90 7.24
N ALA A 51 -20.69 8.87 7.61
CA ALA A 51 -20.82 8.21 8.91
C ALA A 51 -20.14 8.95 10.07
N THR A 52 -19.06 9.70 9.80
CA THR A 52 -18.20 10.28 10.86
C THR A 52 -18.10 11.80 10.83
N GLY A 53 -18.55 12.45 9.75
CA GLY A 53 -18.30 13.86 9.46
C GLY A 53 -16.89 14.16 8.94
N TYR A 54 -15.95 13.23 9.03
CA TYR A 54 -14.56 13.42 8.62
C TYR A 54 -14.30 12.92 7.19
N LEU A 55 -13.68 13.75 6.35
CA LEU A 55 -13.26 13.35 5.00
C LEU A 55 -11.79 12.92 5.02
N PRO A 56 -11.47 11.61 4.94
CA PRO A 56 -10.08 11.15 5.03
C PRO A 56 -9.30 11.48 3.76
N LEU A 57 -8.01 11.79 3.91
CA LEU A 57 -7.08 12.00 2.80
C LEU A 57 -6.74 10.66 2.12
N ILE A 58 -6.71 10.66 0.78
CA ILE A 58 -6.33 9.51 -0.04
C ILE A 58 -4.88 9.69 -0.51
N PHE A 59 -4.06 8.66 -0.32
CA PHE A 59 -2.70 8.58 -0.86
C PHE A 59 -2.65 7.47 -1.92
N GLU A 60 -2.39 7.82 -3.18
CA GLU A 60 -2.28 6.84 -4.28
C GLU A 60 -0.84 6.60 -4.73
N VAL A 61 0.05 7.58 -4.54
CA VAL A 61 1.41 7.55 -5.07
C VAL A 61 2.40 7.47 -3.91
N SER A 62 3.45 6.68 -4.07
CA SER A 62 4.57 6.67 -3.14
C SER A 62 5.37 7.98 -3.25
N SER A 63 5.75 8.53 -2.11
CA SER A 63 6.71 9.63 -2.10
C SER A 63 8.09 9.13 -2.55
N PRO A 64 8.98 10.03 -2.99
CA PRO A 64 10.37 9.65 -3.18
C PRO A 64 10.99 9.02 -1.93
N GLY A 65 11.58 7.83 -2.10
CA GLY A 65 12.29 7.15 -1.03
C GLY A 65 13.72 7.68 -0.85
N ALA A 66 14.43 7.15 0.14
CA ALA A 66 15.84 7.47 0.43
C ALA A 66 16.76 7.37 -0.80
N GLY A 67 16.42 6.49 -1.75
CA GLY A 67 17.10 6.38 -3.04
C GLY A 67 17.23 7.70 -3.82
N LYS A 68 16.24 8.60 -3.71
CA LYS A 68 16.25 9.91 -4.40
C LYS A 68 17.17 10.93 -3.70
N PHE A 69 17.35 10.83 -2.38
CA PHE A 69 18.04 11.84 -1.57
C PHE A 69 19.52 11.52 -1.32
N GLY A 70 20.00 10.37 -1.81
CA GLY A 70 21.37 9.90 -1.62
C GLY A 70 21.44 8.75 -0.61
N TYR A 71 22.21 7.71 -0.96
CA TYR A 71 22.36 6.52 -0.15
C TYR A 71 23.77 5.92 -0.31
N LEU A 72 24.27 5.27 0.74
CA LEU A 72 25.49 4.50 0.67
C LEU A 72 25.24 3.21 -0.12
N ARG A 73 25.85 3.08 -1.30
CA ARG A 73 25.79 1.84 -2.10
C ARG A 73 26.98 0.95 -1.80
N ILE A 74 26.77 -0.11 -1.03
CA ILE A 74 27.79 -1.14 -0.77
C ILE A 74 27.89 -2.05 -1.99
N ARG A 75 29.10 -2.27 -2.51
CA ARG A 75 29.37 -3.25 -3.57
C ARG A 75 30.19 -4.40 -3.00
N ARG A 76 29.78 -5.63 -3.29
CA ARG A 76 30.58 -6.82 -2.96
C ARG A 76 31.80 -6.87 -3.87
N ARG A 77 33.00 -6.95 -3.31
CA ARG A 77 34.20 -7.31 -4.08
C ARG A 77 34.14 -8.81 -4.37
N ILE A 78 34.22 -9.17 -5.65
CA ILE A 78 34.47 -10.56 -6.04
C ILE A 78 35.97 -10.75 -5.86
N CYS A 79 36.38 -11.60 -4.92
CA CYS A 79 37.75 -12.10 -4.89
C CYS A 79 37.92 -13.04 -6.08
N LEU A 80 38.64 -12.59 -7.11
CA LEU A 80 39.21 -13.50 -8.09
C LEU A 80 40.31 -14.26 -7.35
N SER A 81 40.11 -15.55 -7.14
CA SER A 81 41.22 -16.42 -6.79
C SER A 81 42.11 -16.50 -8.02
N ASP A 82 43.33 -15.97 -7.94
CA ASP A 82 44.35 -16.21 -8.95
C ASP A 82 44.58 -17.72 -9.01
N SER A 83 44.02 -18.36 -10.03
CA SER A 83 44.39 -19.71 -10.42
C SER A 83 45.68 -19.60 -11.22
N THR A 84 46.80 -19.46 -10.51
CA THR A 84 48.13 -19.77 -11.03
C THR A 84 48.31 -21.28 -11.02
N HIS A 85 48.20 -21.90 -12.20
CA HIS A 85 49.02 -23.05 -12.60
C HIS A 85 49.10 -23.14 -14.11
#